data_AF-A0A520J309-F1
#
_entry.id   AF-A0A520J309-F1
#
_cell.length_a   1.000
_cell.length_b   1.000
_cell.length_c   1.000
_cell.angle_alpha   90.00
_cell.angle_beta   90.00
_cell.angle_gamma   90.00
#
_symmetry.space_group_name_H-M   'P 1'
#
loop_
_entity.id
_entity.type
_entity.pdbx_description
1 polymer ?
#
loop_
_entity_poly.entity_id
_entity_poly.type
_entity_poly.pdbx_seq_one_letter_code
_entity_poly.pdbx_strand_id
1 'polypeptide(L)' 'MDQIEFTANISRHFQALLSHALKFTNNEDDAKDLVQETLIKGMRFCQNFDTGTNLRGWLYVIMKNTFI' A
#
# COMPACT_ATOMS: atom_id res chain seq x y z
N MET A 1 -7.42 -15.80 -4.26
CA MET A 1 -8.06 -14.49 -4.01
C MET A 1 -8.34 -13.87 -5.36
N ASP A 2 -9.58 -13.52 -5.64
CA ASP A 2 -9.91 -12.81 -6.89
C ASP A 2 -9.40 -11.35 -6.83
N GLN A 3 -9.12 -10.73 -7.97
CA GLN A 3 -8.56 -9.37 -8.05
C GLN A 3 -9.50 -8.33 -7.45
N ILE A 4 -10.82 -8.55 -7.54
CA ILE A 4 -11.84 -7.68 -6.94
C ILE A 4 -11.77 -7.76 -5.41
N GLU A 5 -11.68 -8.97 -4.87
CA GLU A 5 -11.55 -9.21 -3.43
C GLU A 5 -10.23 -8.63 -2.89
N PHE A 6 -9.14 -8.75 -3.66
CA PHE A 6 -7.85 -8.15 -3.30
C PHE A 6 -7.94 -6.64 -3.20
N THR A 7 -8.57 -6.00 -4.19
CA THR A 7 -8.76 -4.55 -4.24
C THR A 7 -9.62 -4.05 -3.07
N ALA A 8 -10.67 -4.79 -2.69
CA ALA A 8 -11.48 -4.43 -1.52
C ALA A 8 -10.70 -4.53 -0.19
N ASN A 9 -9.79 -5.50 -0.09
CA ASN A 9 -9.00 -5.72 1.12
C ASN A 9 -7.82 -4.73 1.25
N ILE A 10 -7.18 -4.34 0.15
CA ILE A 10 -6.02 -3.44 0.16
C ILE A 10 -6.36 -2.07 0.75
N SER A 11 -7.56 -1.54 0.45
CA SER A 11 -8.04 -0.23 0.92
C SER A 11 -8.19 -0.16 2.44
N ARG A 12 -8.38 -1.29 3.12
CA ARG A 12 -8.46 -1.35 4.59
C ARG A 12 -7.12 -1.02 5.26
N HIS A 13 -6.03 -1.05 4.50
CA HIS A 13 -4.69 -0.71 5.01
C HIS A 13 -4.34 0.77 4.88
N PHE A 14 -5.23 1.60 4.30
CA PHE A 14 -4.98 3.02 4.08
C PHE A 14 -4.50 3.75 5.34
N GLN A 15 -5.24 3.66 6.45
CA GLN A 15 -4.91 4.37 7.69
C GLN A 15 -3.56 3.94 8.28
N ALA A 16 -3.25 2.64 8.18
CA ALA A 16 -1.99 2.10 8.67
C ALA A 16 -0.82 2.61 7.81
N LEU A 17 -0.97 2.60 6.48
CA LEU A 17 0.04 3.12 5.56
C LEU A 17 0.21 4.63 5.71
N LEU A 18 -0.87 5.39 5.88
CA LEU A 18 -0.82 6.84 6.09
C LEU A 18 0.01 7.23 7.32
N SER A 19 -0.14 6.48 8.41
CA SER A 19 0.66 6.67 9.63
C SER A 19 2.17 6.47 9.41
N HIS A 20 2.55 5.65 8.42
CA HIS A 20 3.94 5.46 8.02
C HIS A 20 4.39 6.49 6.99
N ALA A 21 3.55 6.81 6.00
CA ALA A 21 3.81 7.79 4.96
C ALA A 21 4.05 9.19 5.54
N LEU A 22 3.29 9.58 6.58
CA LEU A 22 3.50 10.83 7.32
C LEU A 22 4.91 10.94 7.91
N LYS A 23 5.53 9.82 8.28
CA LYS A 23 6.92 9.80 8.80
C LYS A 23 7.97 9.97 7.69
N PHE A 24 7.59 9.71 6.44
CA PHE A 24 8.45 9.87 5.28
C PHE A 24 8.34 11.28 4.69
N THR A 25 7.12 11.78 4.51
CA THR A 25 6.86 13.04 3.81
C THR A 25 6.83 14.25 4.73
N ASN A 26 6.50 14.06 6.01
CA ASN A 26 6.23 15.14 6.96
C ASN A 26 5.18 16.17 6.47
N ASN A 27 4.31 15.74 5.54
CA ASN A 27 3.23 16.51 4.93
C ASN A 27 2.03 15.57 4.71
N GLU A 28 0.83 16.00 5.10
CA GLU A 28 -0.37 15.16 5.04
C GLU A 28 -0.82 14.85 3.61
N ASP A 29 -0.76 15.83 2.71
CA ASP A 29 -1.20 15.65 1.33
C ASP A 29 -0.22 14.75 0.57
N ASP A 30 1.08 15.01 0.70
CA ASP A 30 2.12 14.13 0.13
C ASP A 30 2.02 12.70 0.69
N ALA A 31 1.66 12.55 1.97
CA ALA A 31 1.47 11.24 2.59
C ALA A 31 0.24 10.52 1.99
N LYS A 32 -0.86 11.22 1.74
CA LYS A 32 -2.04 10.65 1.08
C LYS A 32 -1.72 10.20 -0.34
N ASP A 33 -0.98 11.02 -1.08
CA ASP A 33 -0.55 10.71 -2.45
C ASP A 33 0.35 9.48 -2.48
N LEU A 34 1.34 9.41 -1.59
CA LEU A 34 2.21 8.24 -1.47
C LEU A 34 1.43 6.96 -1.13
N VAL A 35 0.44 7.03 -0.24
CA VAL A 35 -0.42 5.88 0.07
C VAL A 35 -1.25 5.50 -1.15
N GLN A 36 -1.81 6.47 -1.87
CA GLN A 36 -2.61 6.20 -3.06
C GLN A 36 -1.78 5.50 -4.15
N GLU A 37 -0.59 6.00 -4.46
CA GLU A 37 0.33 5.35 -5.40
C GLU A 37 0.71 3.94 -4.94
N THR A 38 0.95 3.76 -3.65
CA THR A 38 1.25 2.44 -3.06
C THR A 38 0.11 1.46 -3.31
N LEU A 39 -1.15 1.85 -3.07
CA LEU A 39 -2.30 0.99 -3.27
C LEU A 39 -2.49 0.66 -4.76
N ILE A 40 -2.31 1.64 -5.67
CA ILE A 40 -2.38 1.42 -7.12
C ILE A 40 -1.31 0.42 -7.56
N LYS A 41 -0.05 0.56 -7.09
CA LYS A 41 1.02 -0.39 -7.37
C LYS A 41 0.72 -1.77 -6.78
N GLY A 42 0.20 -1.83 -5.56
CA GLY A 42 -0.23 -3.08 -4.93
C GLY A 42 -1.30 -3.81 -5.73
N MET A 43 -2.28 -3.09 -6.29
CA MET A 43 -3.28 -3.66 -7.21
C MET A 43 -2.65 -4.15 -8.52
N ARG A 44 -1.68 -3.42 -9.09
CA ARG A 44 -0.96 -3.81 -10.32
C ARG A 44 -0.13 -5.07 -10.13
N PHE A 45 0.51 -5.23 -8.97
CA PHE A 45 1.35 -6.38 -8.63
C PHE A 45 0.63 -7.47 -7.85
N CYS A 46 -0.72 -7.47 -7.83
CA CYS A 46 -1.49 -8.44 -7.05
C CYS A 46 -1.24 -9.89 -7.48
N GLN A 47 -0.86 -10.14 -8.74
CA GLN A 47 -0.50 -11.46 -9.24
C GLN A 47 0.82 -11.99 -8.64
N ASN A 48 1.67 -11.10 -8.13
CA ASN A 48 2.92 -11.44 -7.45
C ASN A 48 2.74 -11.63 -5.94
N PHE A 49 1.51 -11.48 -5.43
CA PHE A 49 1.21 -11.66 -4.02
C PHE A 49 0.87 -13.13 -3.73
N ASP A 50 1.74 -13.81 -2.99
CA ASP A 50 1.50 -15.18 -2.56
C ASP A 50 0.52 -15.22 -1.38
N THR A 51 -0.50 -16.08 -1.49
CA THR A 51 -1.49 -16.28 -0.43
C THR A 51 -0.80 -16.78 0.85
N GLY A 52 -0.97 -16.06 1.95
CA GLY A 52 -0.24 -16.31 3.22
C GLY A 52 0.85 -15.28 3.51
N THR A 53 1.23 -14.46 2.54
CA THR A 53 2.11 -13.31 2.75
C THR A 53 1.40 -12.26 3.62
N ASN A 54 2.14 -11.60 4.51
CA ASN A 54 1.60 -10.46 5.27
C ASN A 54 1.36 -9.27 4.32
N LEU A 55 0.10 -9.06 3.95
CA LEU A 55 -0.32 -7.99 3.04
C LEU A 55 0.14 -6.60 3.52
N ARG A 56 0.03 -6.31 4.83
CA ARG A 56 0.48 -5.02 5.38
C ARG A 56 1.99 -4.82 5.18
N GLY A 57 2.77 -5.87 5.47
CA GLY A 57 4.23 -5.84 5.30
C GLY A 57 4.63 -5.68 3.83
N TRP A 58 3.94 -6.37 2.94
CA TRP A 58 4.17 -6.27 1.49
C TRP A 58 3.86 -4.86 0.96
N LEU A 59 2.73 -4.27 1.36
CA LEU A 59 2.39 -2.89 1.00
C LEU A 59 3.38 -1.87 1.55
N TYR A 60 3.90 -2.10 2.76
CA TYR A 60 4.94 -1.25 3.33
C TYR A 60 6.23 -1.26 2.49
N VAL A 61 6.64 -2.42 1.97
CA VAL A 61 7.79 -2.52 1.06
C VAL A 61 7.55 -1.74 -0.23
N ILE A 62 6.36 -1.88 -0.83
CA ILE A 62 5.98 -1.11 -2.03
C ILE A 62 6.02 0.39 -1.75
N MET A 63 5.47 0.83 -0.61
CA MET A 63 5.46 2.23 -0.20
C MET A 63 6.87 2.78 -0.01
N LYS A 64 7.73 2.04 0.70
CA LYS A 64 9.13 2.42 0.90
C LYS A 64 9.87 2.57 -0.44
N ASN A 65 9.66 1.64 -1.38
CA ASN A 65 10.24 1.69 -2.72
C ASN A 65 9.63 2.78 -3.61
N THR A 66 8.45 3.30 -3.27
CA THR A 66 7.79 4.40 -3.99
C THR A 66 8.25 5.76 -3.49
N PHE A 67 8.63 5.85 -2.21
CA PHE A 67 9.14 7.08 -1.61
C PHE A 67 10.60 7.38 -1.96
N ILE A 68 11.43 6.34 -2.16
CA ILE A 68 12.84 6.46 -2.58
C ILE A 68 12.90 6.85 -4.06
#